data_AF-A0A0G0NV69-F1
#
_entry.id   AF-A0A0G0NV69-F1
#
_cell.length_a   1.000
_cell.length_b   1.000
_cell.length_c   1.000
_cell.angle_alpha   90.00
_cell.angle_beta   90.00
_cell.angle_gamma   90.00
#
_symmetry.space_group_name_H-M   'P 1'
#
loop_
_entity.id
_entity.type
_entity.pdbx_description
1 polymer ?
#
loop_
_entity_poly.entity_id
_entity_poly.type
_entity_poly.pdbx_seq_one_letter_code
_entity_poly.pdbx_strand_id
1 'polypeptide(L)'
;MLYNKTMNEYLPKALINGVECFGAKKLIERLLDQDIGVIGLGRGLLIEDKRDKWEERGDLNEVEDKLSYVFDFKGERKVWDKAGDDGAKLVVILSNFDDWQETEEALKNSGTNWRLVVGWGVYGLGMRDDDLIAKVVREAVRNESLSLPQENRALRLLWC
;
A
#
# COMPACT_ATOMS: atom_id res chain seq x y z
N MET A 1 -31.81 -6.53 12.31
CA MET A 1 -31.64 -5.89 11.00
C MET A 1 -30.32 -5.16 11.03
N LEU A 2 -29.27 -5.76 10.46
CA LEU A 2 -27.99 -5.07 10.29
C LEU A 2 -28.14 -4.20 9.04
N TYR A 3 -28.12 -2.88 9.24
CA TYR A 3 -27.96 -1.94 8.13
C TYR A 3 -26.63 -2.25 7.46
N ASN A 4 -26.65 -2.86 6.27
CA ASN A 4 -25.50 -2.83 5.36
C ASN A 4 -25.35 -1.38 4.92
N LYS A 5 -24.52 -0.63 5.63
CA LYS A 5 -24.15 0.71 5.23
C LYS A 5 -23.16 0.53 4.07
N THR A 6 -23.67 0.54 2.85
CA THR A 6 -22.87 0.56 1.63
C THR A 6 -22.08 1.87 1.58
N MET A 7 -20.83 1.78 1.12
CA MET A 7 -19.94 2.92 0.97
C MET A 7 -20.57 3.98 0.06
N ASN A 8 -20.46 5.26 0.45
CA ASN A 8 -21.10 6.36 -0.26
C ASN A 8 -20.72 6.39 -1.76
N GLU A 9 -21.72 6.18 -2.63
CA GLU A 9 -21.57 6.05 -4.09
C GLU A 9 -21.09 7.33 -4.78
N TYR A 10 -21.27 8.51 -4.17
CA TYR A 10 -20.89 9.79 -4.77
C TYR A 10 -19.40 10.14 -4.58
N LEU A 11 -18.68 9.41 -3.73
CA LEU A 11 -17.26 9.67 -3.50
C LEU A 11 -16.41 9.09 -4.65
N PRO A 12 -15.33 9.77 -5.06
CA PRO A 12 -14.32 9.13 -5.88
C PRO A 12 -13.79 7.89 -5.16
N LYS A 13 -13.62 6.80 -5.90
CA LYS A 13 -13.19 5.50 -5.35
C LYS A 13 -11.71 5.26 -5.61
N ALA A 14 -11.01 4.78 -4.59
CA ALA A 14 -9.64 4.31 -4.66
C ALA A 14 -9.57 2.82 -4.33
N LEU A 15 -8.93 2.04 -5.19
CA LEU A 15 -8.58 0.65 -4.90
C LEU A 15 -7.17 0.60 -4.30
N ILE A 16 -7.00 -0.13 -3.20
CA ILE A 16 -5.69 -0.41 -2.59
C ILE A 16 -5.44 -1.91 -2.66
N ASN A 17 -4.49 -2.33 -3.50
CA ASN A 17 -4.01 -3.71 -3.53
C ASN A 17 -2.84 -3.90 -2.57
N GLY A 18 -2.99 -4.79 -1.57
CA GLY A 18 -1.99 -5.02 -0.54
C GLY A 18 -2.20 -4.17 0.73
N VAL A 19 -3.42 -4.21 1.28
CA VAL A 19 -3.81 -3.48 2.50
C VAL A 19 -2.97 -3.82 3.73
N GLU A 20 -2.34 -5.00 3.74
CA GLU A 20 -1.44 -5.45 4.79
C GLU A 20 -0.11 -4.68 4.83
N CYS A 21 0.29 -4.07 3.71
CA CYS A 21 1.50 -3.28 3.60
C CYS A 21 1.43 -2.07 4.53
N PHE A 22 2.48 -1.82 5.32
CA PHE A 22 2.46 -0.75 6.31
C PHE A 22 2.24 0.64 5.69
N GLY A 23 2.84 0.89 4.52
CA GLY A 23 2.61 2.11 3.75
C GLY A 23 1.17 2.25 3.25
N ALA A 24 0.52 1.14 2.90
CA ALA A 24 -0.87 1.12 2.47
C ALA A 24 -1.81 1.58 3.60
N LYS A 25 -1.58 1.15 4.85
CA LYS A 25 -2.40 1.56 6.00
C LYS A 25 -2.41 3.08 6.19
N LYS A 26 -1.24 3.73 6.09
CA LYS A 26 -1.12 5.18 6.18
C LYS A 26 -1.75 5.91 5.00
N LEU A 27 -1.65 5.35 3.80
CA LEU A 27 -2.34 5.90 2.64
C LEU A 27 -3.87 5.82 2.80
N ILE A 28 -4.39 4.68 3.26
CA ILE A 28 -5.82 4.46 3.49
C ILE A 28 -6.35 5.51 4.48
N GLU A 29 -5.71 5.69 5.64
CA GLU A 29 -6.09 6.72 6.62
C GLU A 29 -6.22 8.10 5.96
N ARG A 30 -5.22 8.47 5.14
CA ARG A 30 -5.16 9.76 4.47
C ARG A 30 -6.24 9.95 3.39
N LEU A 31 -6.54 8.91 2.61
CA LEU A 31 -7.59 8.96 1.59
C LEU A 31 -8.98 9.12 2.24
N LEU A 32 -9.23 8.38 3.32
CA LEU A 32 -10.48 8.46 4.05
C LEU A 32 -10.70 9.85 4.69
N ASP A 33 -9.62 10.53 5.11
CA ASP A 33 -9.66 11.94 5.58
C ASP A 33 -9.98 12.95 4.46
N GLN A 34 -9.76 12.57 3.20
CA GLN A 34 -9.97 13.42 2.02
C GLN A 34 -11.29 13.16 1.31
N ASP A 35 -12.23 12.48 1.97
CA ASP A 35 -13.52 12.08 1.38
C ASP A 35 -13.36 11.23 0.12
N ILE A 36 -12.34 10.36 0.07
CA ILE A 36 -12.17 9.34 -0.96
C ILE A 36 -12.66 8.02 -0.39
N GLY A 37 -13.58 7.34 -1.11
CA GLY A 37 -14.01 6.00 -0.76
C GLY A 37 -12.92 4.99 -1.09
N VAL A 38 -12.62 4.07 -0.17
CA VAL A 38 -11.50 3.15 -0.32
C VAL A 38 -12.00 1.71 -0.34
N ILE A 39 -11.60 0.97 -1.37
CA ILE A 39 -11.80 -0.46 -1.52
C ILE A 39 -10.44 -1.14 -1.30
N GLY A 40 -10.32 -1.93 -0.24
CA GLY A 40 -9.11 -2.64 0.09
C GLY A 40 -9.12 -4.09 -0.42
N LEU A 41 -8.10 -4.51 -1.16
CA LEU A 41 -7.87 -5.91 -1.52
C LEU A 41 -6.84 -6.53 -0.57
N GLY A 42 -7.28 -7.59 0.11
CA GLY A 42 -6.49 -8.32 1.09
C GLY A 42 -7.28 -8.47 2.39
N ARG A 43 -6.58 -8.86 3.47
CA ARG A 43 -7.20 -9.08 4.77
C ARG A 43 -6.44 -8.38 5.88
N GLY A 44 -7.18 -7.99 6.92
CA GLY A 44 -6.60 -7.65 8.22
C GLY A 44 -6.52 -6.17 8.53
N LEU A 45 -7.37 -5.34 7.91
CA LEU A 45 -7.53 -3.94 8.31
C LEU A 45 -8.96 -3.68 8.78
N LEU A 46 -9.14 -3.59 10.11
CA LEU A 46 -10.40 -3.20 10.72
C LEU A 46 -10.40 -1.68 10.92
N ILE A 47 -11.26 -0.97 10.18
CA ILE A 47 -11.51 0.47 10.35
C ILE A 47 -12.94 0.66 10.83
N GLU A 48 -13.12 0.81 12.14
CA GLU A 48 -14.46 0.88 12.75
C GLU A 48 -15.13 2.25 12.57
N ASP A 49 -14.35 3.33 12.62
CA ASP A 49 -14.88 4.70 12.69
C ASP A 49 -15.22 5.33 11.33
N LYS A 50 -14.95 4.64 10.22
CA LYS A 50 -15.15 5.16 8.85
C LYS A 50 -15.77 4.15 7.87
N ARG A 51 -16.66 3.29 8.37
CA ARG A 51 -17.30 2.23 7.56
C ARG A 51 -18.13 2.73 6.38
N ASP A 52 -18.55 3.99 6.36
CA ASP A 52 -19.24 4.60 5.22
C ASP A 52 -18.31 4.98 4.04
N LYS A 53 -16.99 4.88 4.25
CA LYS A 53 -15.94 5.23 3.27
C LYS A 53 -14.95 4.11 3.02
N TRP A 54 -15.07 2.98 3.72
CA TRP A 54 -14.13 1.86 3.64
C TRP A 54 -14.88 0.54 3.44
N GLU A 55 -14.42 -0.24 2.46
CA GLU A 55 -14.84 -1.61 2.26
C GLU A 55 -13.64 -2.52 1.98
N GLU A 56 -13.67 -3.72 2.54
CA GLU A 56 -12.70 -4.79 2.23
C GLU A 56 -13.33 -5.75 1.22
N ARG A 57 -12.52 -6.22 0.27
CA ARG A 57 -12.89 -7.23 -0.73
C ARG A 57 -11.85 -8.34 -0.75
N GLY A 58 -12.32 -9.57 -0.93
CA GLY A 58 -11.45 -10.75 -0.95
C GLY A 58 -10.74 -10.90 -2.29
N ASP A 59 -11.38 -10.47 -3.38
CA ASP A 59 -10.90 -10.64 -4.75
C ASP A 59 -11.22 -9.40 -5.60
N LEU A 60 -10.39 -9.16 -6.62
CA LEU A 60 -10.58 -8.06 -7.57
C LEU A 60 -11.90 -8.19 -8.36
N ASN A 61 -12.38 -9.42 -8.61
CA ASN A 61 -13.64 -9.67 -9.31
C ASN A 61 -14.87 -9.20 -8.53
N GLU A 62 -14.75 -8.95 -7.22
CA GLU A 62 -15.83 -8.39 -6.39
C GLU A 62 -15.90 -6.85 -6.46
N VAL A 63 -15.02 -6.23 -7.25
CA VAL A 63 -14.92 -4.78 -7.42
C VAL A 63 -15.64 -4.35 -8.70
N GLU A 64 -16.93 -4.12 -8.58
CA GLU A 64 -17.79 -3.64 -9.68
C GLU A 64 -17.74 -2.11 -9.84
N ASP A 65 -17.28 -1.39 -8.80
CA ASP A 65 -17.17 0.06 -8.81
C ASP A 65 -16.25 0.58 -9.92
N LYS A 66 -16.59 1.76 -10.44
CA LYS A 66 -15.69 2.54 -11.29
C LYS A 66 -14.65 3.26 -10.43
N LEU A 67 -13.38 2.99 -10.69
CA LEU A 67 -12.27 3.51 -9.90
C LEU A 67 -11.76 4.85 -10.45
N SER A 68 -11.43 5.77 -9.55
CA SER A 68 -10.71 7.02 -9.88
C SER A 68 -9.21 6.88 -9.68
N TYR A 69 -8.82 6.06 -8.70
CA TYR A 69 -7.44 5.84 -8.30
C TYR A 69 -7.21 4.35 -8.03
N VAL A 70 -6.03 3.87 -8.37
CA VAL A 70 -5.57 2.52 -8.04
C VAL A 70 -4.17 2.61 -7.47
N PHE A 71 -3.97 2.08 -6.27
CA PHE A 71 -2.65 1.99 -5.64
C PHE A 71 -2.29 0.53 -5.44
N ASP A 72 -1.24 0.09 -6.12
CA ASP A 72 -0.82 -1.30 -6.12
C ASP A 72 0.51 -1.47 -5.40
N PHE A 73 0.47 -2.18 -4.26
CA PHE A 73 1.65 -2.54 -3.47
C PHE A 73 2.16 -3.96 -3.79
N LYS A 74 1.54 -4.68 -4.74
CA LYS A 74 1.90 -6.07 -5.09
C LYS A 74 2.42 -6.25 -6.51
N GLY A 75 2.23 -5.27 -7.39
CA GLY A 75 2.69 -5.34 -8.79
C GLY A 75 1.87 -6.32 -9.63
N GLU A 76 0.56 -6.42 -9.38
CA GLU A 76 -0.30 -7.41 -10.04
C GLU A 76 -0.91 -6.87 -11.33
N ARG A 77 -0.58 -7.49 -12.49
CA ARG A 77 -1.03 -7.04 -13.82
C ARG A 77 -2.56 -6.86 -13.93
N LYS A 78 -3.34 -7.80 -13.38
CA LYS A 78 -4.82 -7.72 -13.38
C LYS A 78 -5.37 -6.45 -12.73
N VAL A 79 -4.66 -5.91 -11.72
CA VAL A 79 -5.02 -4.65 -11.05
C VAL A 79 -4.74 -3.46 -11.96
N TRP A 80 -3.69 -3.55 -12.78
CA TRP A 80 -3.35 -2.51 -13.75
C TRP A 80 -4.34 -2.49 -14.90
N ASP A 81 -4.74 -3.66 -15.39
CA ASP A 81 -5.74 -3.80 -16.46
C ASP A 81 -7.07 -3.18 -16.01
N LYS A 82 -7.55 -3.49 -14.79
CA LYS A 82 -8.75 -2.85 -14.21
C LYS A 82 -8.59 -1.33 -14.08
N ALA A 83 -7.41 -0.83 -13.72
CA ALA A 83 -7.15 0.61 -13.70
C ALA A 83 -7.26 1.23 -15.09
N GLY A 84 -6.73 0.55 -16.11
CA GLY A 84 -6.84 0.94 -17.52
C GLY A 84 -8.29 0.98 -18.01
N ASP A 85 -9.05 -0.09 -17.74
CA ASP A 85 -10.46 -0.23 -18.13
C ASP A 85 -11.34 0.89 -17.54
N ASP A 86 -11.07 1.30 -16.30
CA ASP A 86 -11.80 2.38 -15.64
C ASP A 86 -11.32 3.79 -16.03
N GLY A 87 -10.16 3.90 -16.69
CA GLY A 87 -9.44 5.16 -16.91
C GLY A 87 -8.90 5.78 -15.62
N ALA A 88 -8.64 4.96 -14.60
CA ALA A 88 -8.14 5.37 -13.30
C ALA A 88 -6.67 5.79 -13.35
N LYS A 89 -6.24 6.59 -12.37
CA LYS A 89 -4.82 6.88 -12.15
C LYS A 89 -4.17 5.73 -11.37
N LEU A 90 -3.32 4.95 -12.04
CA LEU A 90 -2.58 3.87 -11.44
C LEU A 90 -1.31 4.41 -10.76
N VAL A 91 -1.04 3.96 -9.53
CA VAL A 91 0.21 4.17 -8.82
C VAL A 91 0.71 2.81 -8.37
N VAL A 92 1.87 2.39 -8.85
CA VAL A 92 2.55 1.18 -8.38
C VAL A 92 3.61 1.59 -7.36
N ILE A 93 3.59 0.97 -6.19
CA ILE A 93 4.46 1.31 -5.07
C ILE A 93 5.35 0.11 -4.77
N LEU A 94 6.65 0.30 -4.96
CA LEU A 94 7.69 -0.68 -4.62
C LEU A 94 8.50 -0.13 -3.45
N SER A 95 8.69 -0.92 -2.41
CA SER A 95 9.49 -0.53 -1.23
C SER A 95 10.57 -1.56 -1.00
N ASN A 96 11.81 -1.11 -0.86
CA ASN A 96 13.00 -1.95 -0.64
C ASN A 96 13.13 -3.06 -1.70
N PHE A 97 12.82 -2.73 -2.96
CA PHE A 97 12.78 -3.66 -4.08
C PHE A 97 13.90 -3.34 -5.08
N ASP A 98 14.79 -4.30 -5.32
CA ASP A 98 16.01 -4.08 -6.12
C ASP A 98 15.72 -4.08 -7.64
N ASP A 99 14.72 -4.82 -8.11
CA ASP A 99 14.43 -5.04 -9.54
C ASP A 99 13.26 -4.19 -10.08
N TRP A 100 13.19 -2.92 -9.69
CA TRP A 100 12.08 -2.03 -10.09
C TRP A 100 12.01 -1.76 -11.60
N GLN A 101 13.12 -1.93 -12.33
CA GLN A 101 13.20 -1.68 -13.77
C GLN A 101 12.31 -2.62 -14.59
N GLU A 102 12.15 -3.87 -14.17
CA GLU A 102 11.25 -4.81 -14.84
C GLU A 102 9.79 -4.34 -14.72
N THR A 103 9.41 -3.86 -13.53
CA THR A 103 8.09 -3.28 -13.30
C THR A 103 7.88 -2.02 -14.13
N GLU A 104 8.89 -1.16 -14.23
CA GLU A 104 8.82 0.06 -15.06
C GLU A 104 8.60 -0.28 -16.54
N GLU A 105 9.34 -1.25 -17.08
CA GLU A 105 9.21 -1.67 -18.47
C GLU A 105 7.83 -2.30 -18.73
N ALA A 106 7.33 -3.10 -17.80
CA ALA A 106 5.97 -3.63 -17.89
C ALA A 106 4.91 -2.52 -17.89
N LEU A 107 5.10 -1.45 -17.10
CA LEU A 107 4.19 -0.29 -17.04
C LEU A 107 4.22 0.55 -18.32
N LYS A 108 5.39 0.80 -18.90
CA LYS A 108 5.52 1.49 -20.20
C LYS A 108 4.68 0.81 -21.29
N ASN A 109 4.64 -0.53 -21.26
CA ASN A 109 3.90 -1.36 -22.20
C ASN A 109 2.43 -1.62 -21.79
N SER A 110 1.91 -0.98 -20.74
CA SER A 110 0.55 -1.22 -20.24
C SER A 110 -0.55 -0.37 -20.89
N GLY A 111 -0.19 0.75 -21.54
CA GLY A 111 -1.17 1.71 -22.06
C GLY A 111 -2.02 2.44 -21.00
N THR A 112 -1.77 2.20 -19.71
CA THR A 112 -2.50 2.80 -18.57
C THR A 112 -1.85 4.11 -18.13
N ASN A 113 -2.61 5.04 -17.55
CA ASN A 113 -2.04 6.23 -16.92
C ASN A 113 -1.42 5.84 -15.56
N TRP A 114 -0.09 5.70 -15.53
CA TRP A 114 0.63 5.18 -14.36
C TRP A 114 1.63 6.15 -13.76
N ARG A 115 1.95 5.91 -12.48
CA ARG A 115 3.12 6.42 -11.77
C ARG A 115 3.78 5.29 -11.03
N LEU A 116 5.11 5.22 -11.10
CA LEU A 116 5.90 4.28 -10.30
C LEU A 116 6.55 5.04 -9.14
N VAL A 117 6.37 4.55 -7.92
CA VAL A 117 7.00 5.07 -6.70
C VAL A 117 7.92 4.01 -6.16
N VAL A 118 9.23 4.27 -6.19
CA VAL A 118 10.25 3.37 -5.63
C VAL A 118 10.82 4.00 -4.37
N GLY A 119 10.53 3.37 -3.23
CA GLY A 119 11.04 3.77 -1.92
C GLY A 119 12.24 2.94 -1.50
N TRP A 120 13.30 3.59 -1.03
CA TRP A 120 14.51 2.95 -0.51
C TRP A 120 14.65 3.24 0.99
N GLY A 121 14.84 2.20 1.79
CA GLY A 121 14.95 2.35 3.24
C GLY A 121 13.65 2.86 3.86
N VAL A 122 12.50 2.44 3.35
CA VAL A 122 11.21 2.84 3.91
C VAL A 122 10.99 2.07 5.21
N TYR A 123 10.84 2.77 6.32
CA TYR A 123 10.59 2.20 7.64
C TYR A 123 9.41 2.92 8.31
N GLY A 124 8.77 2.24 9.27
CA GLY A 124 7.67 2.84 10.02
C GLY A 124 6.90 1.85 10.87
N LEU A 125 5.95 2.36 11.64
CA LEU A 125 5.08 1.55 12.47
C LEU A 125 4.33 0.52 11.60
N GLY A 126 4.40 -0.75 12.00
CA GLY A 126 3.75 -1.85 11.29
C GLY A 126 4.56 -2.46 10.14
N MET A 127 5.82 -2.06 9.93
CA MET A 127 6.75 -2.78 9.05
C MET A 127 6.96 -4.23 9.53
N ARG A 128 7.32 -5.12 8.59
CA ARG A 128 7.61 -6.52 8.91
C ARG A 128 8.93 -6.63 9.68
N ASP A 129 9.04 -7.67 10.50
CA ASP A 129 10.15 -7.89 11.44
C ASP A 129 11.36 -8.62 10.79
N ASP A 130 11.34 -8.76 9.46
CA ASP A 130 12.38 -9.37 8.63
C ASP A 130 13.34 -8.34 8.01
N ASP A 131 13.03 -7.04 8.09
CA ASP A 131 13.91 -5.96 7.65
C ASP A 131 15.01 -5.68 8.71
N LEU A 132 16.23 -5.35 8.25
CA LEU A 132 17.35 -4.99 9.13
C LEU A 132 16.97 -3.87 10.10
N ILE A 133 16.28 -2.83 9.61
CA ILE A 133 15.89 -1.69 10.46
C ILE A 133 14.89 -2.15 11.54
N ALA A 134 13.96 -3.04 11.19
CA ALA A 134 13.00 -3.59 12.14
C ALA A 134 13.68 -4.40 13.24
N LYS A 135 14.63 -5.25 12.86
CA LYS A 135 15.45 -6.02 13.79
C LYS A 135 16.22 -5.11 14.75
N VAL A 136 16.91 -4.09 14.23
CA VAL A 136 17.69 -3.14 15.03
C VAL A 136 16.80 -2.35 15.99
N VAL A 137 15.64 -1.87 15.53
CA VAL A 137 14.67 -1.16 16.38
C VAL A 137 14.14 -2.06 17.49
N ARG A 138 13.84 -3.33 17.19
CA ARG A 138 13.36 -4.31 18.19
C ARG A 138 14.43 -4.61 19.24
N GLU A 139 15.67 -4.84 18.84
CA GLU A 139 16.80 -5.08 19.74
C GLU A 139 17.01 -3.86 20.66
N ALA A 140 16.98 -2.64 20.11
CA ALA A 140 17.09 -1.41 20.88
C ALA A 140 16.01 -1.27 21.95
N VAL A 141 14.73 -1.49 21.59
CA VAL A 141 13.60 -1.41 22.53
C VAL A 141 13.69 -2.46 23.64
N ARG A 142 14.27 -3.63 23.35
CA ARG A 142 14.47 -4.69 24.34
C ARG A 142 15.74 -4.54 25.17
N ASN A 143 16.52 -3.48 24.94
CA ASN A 143 17.83 -3.28 25.55
C ASN A 143 18.77 -4.48 25.29
N GLU A 144 18.66 -5.06 24.09
CA GLU A 144 19.52 -6.14 23.59
C GLU A 144 20.70 -5.53 22.81
N SER A 145 21.77 -6.30 22.60
CA SER A 145 22.89 -5.87 21.74
C SER A 145 22.44 -5.73 20.28
N LEU A 146 22.81 -4.63 19.64
CA LEU A 146 22.44 -4.35 18.25
C LEU A 146 23.22 -5.20 17.27
N SER A 147 22.51 -5.92 16.41
CA SER A 147 23.05 -6.68 15.28
C SER A 147 23.19 -5.76 14.07
N LEU A 148 24.28 -5.00 13.99
CA LEU A 148 24.58 -4.18 12.82
C LEU A 148 25.22 -5.03 11.70
N PRO A 149 24.92 -4.76 10.42
CA PRO A 149 25.58 -5.44 9.31
C PRO A 149 27.08 -5.15 9.35
N GLN A 150 27.90 -6.16 9.08
CA GLN A 150 29.36 -5.99 9.04
C GLN A 150 29.75 -4.97 7.96
N GLU A 151 30.68 -4.10 8.31
CA GLU A 151 31.03 -2.86 7.60
C GLU A 151 31.22 -3.05 6.08
N ASN A 152 30.23 -2.61 5.31
CA ASN A 152 30.43 -2.11 3.94
C ASN A 152 29.34 -1.14 3.46
N ARG A 153 28.46 -0.68 4.37
CA ARG A 153 27.50 0.38 4.09
C ARG A 153 27.44 1.31 5.30
N ALA A 154 27.72 2.59 5.10
CA ALA A 154 27.62 3.60 6.15
C ALA A 154 26.16 3.73 6.60
N LEU A 155 25.89 3.36 7.86
CA LEU A 155 24.61 3.62 8.51
C LEU A 155 24.77 4.85 9.40
N ARG A 156 24.03 5.92 9.11
CA ARG A 156 23.85 7.06 10.02
C ARG A 156 22.61 6.82 10.85
N LEU A 157 22.79 6.42 12.11
CA LEU A 157 21.73 6.44 13.10
C LEU A 157 21.66 7.85 13.70
N LEU A 158 20.50 8.48 13.57
CA LEU A 158 20.15 9.74 14.22
C LEU A 158 19.07 9.42 15.25
N TRP A 159 19.39 9.60 16.54
CA TRP A 159 18.39 9.66 17.60
C TRP A 159 18.44 11.05 18.25
N CYS A 160 17.25 11.57 18.57
CA CYS A 160 17.03 12.77 19.36
C CYS A 160 16.86 12.40 20.84
#